data_AF-A0A1V5UAF4-F1
#
_entry.id   AF-A0A1V5UAF4-F1
#
_cell.length_a   1.000
_cell.length_b   1.000
_cell.length_c   1.000
_cell.angle_alpha   90.00
_cell.angle_beta   90.00
_cell.angle_gamma   90.00
#
_symmetry.space_group_name_H-M   'P 1'
#
loop_
_entity.id
_entity.type
_entity.pdbx_description
1 polymer ?
#
loop_
_entity_poly.entity_id
_entity_poly.type
_entity_poly.pdbx_seq_one_letter_code
_entity_poly.pdbx_strand_id
1 'polypeptide(L)'
;MEEFVAVHEVKPETKYHYKKEILEMNKAEIAANKDIWMNNYCANAALINKSRNVDILYKDPKWQNQECLIVGAGPTLDLDIENIKKHKQKVVIICTDSALNPLMKNGIKPNFVFTQNTQESVLDLFSGFPTKDLKVVANVFQPPELFAKIKSELYFYAPFEDETVLNNFVQLTPHIPKILKKPSTLVMAYIFARCMKFRTIYLLGADFCFETPEKVYCNDVLYKNNSFKGDIVTPEDIFLEKTKTYRELFYSAEDLFRMIVMESPDSTFNCSQNSILYNVNWLFFDEIMKRQATTKSNVFEFAQVLSPIGDEDVMRMNELTLNYFKAQISRSMLKNVGRYVKERNVGEWLNRHEDFKDKYCVVCGAGPSLQDNIELLKKYRDRFTVFGVDASLMPLYKAGIEPDAILTIDPCNLSRFFHDYHGNHTALFASVHTHYKAIEAWKNKIYFYYPTPMKRHQLWMLALIKEYSNLPFILPFNNCGSTMILFAHEMGFKEIAIMGIDFSYTGDKMYANNAVSESIIGFGEKVDNKEKIEKHLNKYGLQKVINCKGETVYSDAPFLIYAKTLENLINSRKMTNIINVGTSILKIPYMPFDQYVKRFDS
;
A
#
# COMPACT_ATOMS: atom_id res chain seq x y z
N MET A 1 -7.72 -19.24 -13.55
CA MET A 1 -6.29 -19.61 -13.62
C MET A 1 -5.81 -19.16 -14.98
N GLU A 2 -5.29 -17.95 -15.07
CA GLU A 2 -4.68 -17.44 -16.31
C GLU A 2 -3.17 -17.62 -16.18
N GLU A 3 -2.58 -18.33 -17.14
CA GLU A 3 -1.15 -18.55 -17.24
C GLU A 3 -0.42 -17.23 -17.49
N PHE A 4 0.63 -16.97 -16.72
CA PHE A 4 1.59 -15.93 -17.02
C PHE A 4 2.32 -16.29 -18.32
N VAL A 5 1.96 -15.63 -19.43
CA VAL A 5 2.56 -15.79 -20.75
C VAL A 5 3.96 -15.17 -20.72
N ALA A 6 4.99 -15.95 -21.04
CA ALA A 6 6.33 -15.41 -21.30
C ALA A 6 6.21 -14.35 -22.40
N VAL A 7 6.85 -13.19 -22.20
CA VAL A 7 6.74 -11.89 -22.91
C VAL A 7 6.77 -11.99 -24.46
N HIS A 8 5.75 -12.59 -25.05
CA HIS A 8 5.49 -12.69 -26.48
C HIS A 8 4.10 -12.16 -26.84
N GLU A 9 3.22 -11.99 -25.85
CA GLU A 9 1.93 -11.31 -26.00
C GLU A 9 1.79 -10.19 -24.96
N VAL A 10 2.61 -9.16 -25.12
CA VAL A 10 2.33 -7.85 -24.52
C VAL A 10 1.09 -7.33 -25.24
N LYS A 11 -0.12 -7.60 -24.70
CA LYS A 11 -1.37 -7.02 -25.22
C LYS A 11 -1.16 -5.51 -25.40
N PRO A 12 -1.77 -4.84 -26.39
CA PRO A 12 -1.66 -3.38 -26.54
C PRO A 12 -2.00 -2.59 -25.26
N GLU A 13 -2.74 -3.21 -24.35
CA GLU A 13 -3.02 -2.78 -22.98
C GLU A 13 -1.75 -2.64 -22.10
N THR A 14 -0.69 -3.44 -22.27
CA THR A 14 0.58 -3.32 -21.51
C THR A 14 1.46 -2.12 -21.94
N LYS A 15 0.91 -1.18 -22.75
CA LYS A 15 1.47 0.18 -22.92
C LYS A 15 1.58 0.97 -21.61
N TYR A 16 1.04 0.48 -20.48
CA TYR A 16 1.20 1.08 -19.15
C TYR A 16 2.63 0.98 -18.56
N HIS A 17 3.51 0.13 -19.11
CA HIS A 17 4.92 0.00 -18.70
C HIS A 17 5.88 1.01 -19.35
N TYR A 18 5.35 1.88 -20.22
CA TYR A 18 6.15 2.84 -20.97
C TYR A 18 6.06 4.22 -20.34
N LYS A 19 6.88 4.45 -19.31
CA LYS A 19 7.26 5.82 -18.96
C LYS A 19 8.17 6.33 -20.08
N LYS A 20 7.76 7.43 -20.75
CA LYS A 20 8.50 7.99 -21.90
C LYS A 20 9.97 8.21 -21.57
N GLU A 21 10.26 8.68 -20.37
CA GLU A 21 11.61 8.93 -19.89
C GLU A 21 12.44 7.64 -19.77
N ILE A 22 11.85 6.51 -19.37
CA ILE A 22 12.54 5.21 -19.34
C ILE A 22 12.87 4.74 -20.76
N LEU A 23 11.92 4.88 -21.69
CA LEU A 23 12.15 4.54 -23.09
C LEU A 23 13.28 5.40 -23.69
N GLU A 24 13.25 6.71 -23.47
CA GLU A 24 14.29 7.62 -23.95
C GLU A 24 15.67 7.28 -23.37
N MET A 25 15.75 6.94 -22.07
CA MET A 25 16.97 6.45 -21.44
C MET A 25 17.48 5.15 -22.08
N ASN A 26 16.61 4.16 -22.28
CA ASN A 26 16.98 2.89 -22.91
C ASN A 26 17.49 3.12 -24.34
N LYS A 27 16.82 3.98 -25.13
CA LYS A 27 17.23 4.35 -26.48
C LYS A 27 18.61 4.99 -26.51
N ALA A 28 18.87 5.94 -25.60
CA ALA A 28 20.16 6.61 -25.49
C ALA A 28 21.30 5.62 -25.16
N GLU A 29 21.06 4.70 -24.21
CA GLU A 29 22.04 3.67 -23.85
C GLU A 29 22.32 2.70 -25.01
N ILE A 30 21.28 2.23 -25.69
CA ILE A 30 21.41 1.33 -26.85
C ILE A 30 22.21 2.03 -27.96
N ALA A 31 21.87 3.28 -28.27
CA ALA A 31 22.57 4.05 -29.31
C ALA A 31 24.05 4.22 -28.99
N ALA A 32 24.40 4.47 -27.72
CA ALA A 32 25.77 4.65 -27.28
C ALA A 32 26.60 3.36 -27.27
N ASN A 33 25.97 2.18 -27.10
CA ASN A 33 26.69 0.92 -26.86
C ASN A 33 26.50 -0.16 -27.94
N LYS A 34 25.65 0.06 -28.94
CA LYS A 34 25.26 -0.96 -29.95
C LYS A 34 26.45 -1.70 -30.58
N ASP A 35 27.52 -0.99 -30.95
CA ASP A 35 28.65 -1.59 -31.67
C ASP A 35 29.47 -2.50 -30.73
N ILE A 36 29.70 -2.04 -29.51
CA ILE A 36 30.36 -2.81 -28.45
C ILE A 36 29.53 -4.05 -28.11
N TRP A 37 28.21 -3.90 -27.96
CA TRP A 37 27.29 -5.00 -27.66
C TRP A 37 27.32 -6.07 -28.75
N MET A 38 27.26 -5.68 -30.03
CA MET A 38 27.32 -6.65 -31.13
C MET A 38 28.69 -7.34 -31.22
N ASN A 39 29.79 -6.60 -31.01
CA ASN A 39 31.12 -7.20 -30.98
C ASN A 39 31.27 -8.22 -29.83
N ASN A 40 30.79 -7.86 -28.64
CA ASN A 40 30.76 -8.75 -27.48
C ASN A 40 29.92 -10.01 -27.75
N TYR A 41 28.74 -9.85 -28.35
CA TYR A 41 27.91 -11.00 -28.72
C TYR A 41 28.63 -11.92 -29.69
N CYS A 42 29.22 -11.37 -30.76
CA CYS A 42 29.98 -12.16 -31.75
C CYS A 42 31.14 -12.93 -31.10
N ALA A 43 31.88 -12.30 -30.19
CA ALA A 43 32.96 -12.95 -29.44
C ALA A 43 32.44 -14.08 -28.53
N ASN A 44 31.24 -13.93 -27.98
CA ASN A 44 30.63 -14.88 -27.05
C ASN A 44 29.71 -15.92 -27.70
N ALA A 45 29.42 -15.82 -29.00
CA ALA A 45 28.38 -16.62 -29.66
C ALA A 45 28.58 -18.14 -29.47
N ALA A 46 29.83 -18.61 -29.55
CA ALA A 46 30.15 -20.03 -29.35
C ALA A 46 29.88 -20.51 -27.91
N LEU A 47 30.10 -19.65 -26.92
CA LEU A 47 29.79 -19.94 -25.52
C LEU A 47 28.28 -19.90 -25.28
N ILE A 48 27.60 -18.87 -25.79
CA ILE A 48 26.15 -18.67 -25.63
C ILE A 48 25.40 -19.88 -26.21
N ASN A 49 25.75 -20.33 -27.42
CA ASN A 49 25.12 -21.47 -28.08
C ASN A 49 25.34 -22.82 -27.36
N LYS A 50 26.39 -22.93 -26.52
CA LYS A 50 26.67 -24.11 -25.70
C LYS A 50 26.05 -24.04 -24.30
N SER A 51 25.60 -22.86 -23.90
CA SER A 51 25.11 -22.58 -22.56
C SER A 51 23.59 -22.67 -22.46
N ARG A 52 23.07 -22.55 -21.24
CA ARG A 52 21.62 -22.60 -21.00
C ARG A 52 21.01 -21.22 -21.21
N ASN A 53 19.75 -21.22 -21.64
CA ASN A 53 18.92 -20.04 -21.68
C ASN A 53 18.12 -19.91 -20.38
N VAL A 54 17.75 -18.67 -20.05
CA VAL A 54 17.07 -18.35 -18.80
C VAL A 54 15.67 -18.98 -18.68
N ASP A 55 15.01 -19.31 -19.79
CA ASP A 55 13.65 -19.87 -19.80
C ASP A 55 13.55 -21.28 -19.19
N ILE A 56 14.67 -22.02 -19.15
CA ILE A 56 14.77 -23.29 -18.44
C ILE A 56 14.46 -23.08 -16.95
N LEU A 57 14.89 -21.97 -16.36
CA LEU A 57 14.63 -21.65 -14.95
C LEU A 57 13.16 -21.30 -14.69
N TYR A 58 12.45 -20.74 -15.67
CA TYR A 58 11.03 -20.41 -15.54
C TYR A 58 10.16 -21.67 -15.49
N LYS A 59 10.60 -22.70 -16.23
CA LYS A 59 9.90 -23.98 -16.37
C LYS A 59 10.26 -24.99 -15.29
N ASP A 60 11.34 -24.77 -14.56
CA ASP A 60 11.83 -25.67 -13.51
C ASP A 60 10.93 -25.57 -12.24
N PRO A 61 10.14 -26.62 -11.93
CA PRO A 61 9.23 -26.62 -10.78
C PRO A 61 9.95 -26.45 -9.45
N LYS A 62 11.26 -26.72 -9.40
CA LYS A 62 12.08 -26.53 -8.20
C LYS A 62 11.98 -25.11 -7.67
N TRP A 63 11.89 -24.09 -8.53
CA TRP A 63 11.93 -22.69 -8.08
C TRP A 63 10.54 -22.06 -7.89
N GLN A 64 9.51 -22.67 -8.46
CA GLN A 64 8.16 -22.11 -8.42
C GLN A 64 7.58 -22.17 -7.01
N ASN A 65 6.74 -21.19 -6.68
CA ASN A 65 6.01 -21.11 -5.41
C ASN A 65 6.90 -21.06 -4.14
N GLN A 66 8.18 -20.70 -4.28
CA GLN A 66 9.08 -20.44 -3.16
C GLN A 66 9.06 -18.96 -2.75
N GLU A 67 9.60 -18.66 -1.56
CA GLU A 67 9.92 -17.31 -1.13
C GLU A 67 11.21 -16.84 -1.80
N CYS A 68 11.24 -15.61 -2.31
CA CYS A 68 12.41 -15.04 -2.98
C CYS A 68 12.85 -13.75 -2.30
N LEU A 69 14.14 -13.62 -2.03
CA LEU A 69 14.76 -12.37 -1.60
C LEU A 69 15.60 -11.82 -2.76
N ILE A 70 15.23 -10.64 -3.26
CA ILE A 70 16.00 -9.88 -4.23
C ILE A 70 16.86 -8.86 -3.47
N VAL A 71 18.17 -8.91 -3.69
CA VAL A 71 19.14 -8.07 -2.99
C VAL A 71 19.83 -7.14 -3.98
N GLY A 72 19.54 -5.84 -3.85
CA GLY A 72 20.26 -4.75 -4.50
C GLY A 72 21.39 -4.24 -3.63
N ALA A 73 22.19 -3.31 -4.17
CA ALA A 73 23.35 -2.74 -3.49
C ALA A 73 23.08 -1.36 -2.87
N GLY A 74 21.82 -1.01 -2.59
CA GLY A 74 21.49 0.24 -1.92
C GLY A 74 22.11 0.33 -0.52
N PRO A 75 22.37 1.55 0.00
CA PRO A 75 23.05 1.76 1.28
C PRO A 75 22.46 0.98 2.47
N THR A 76 21.13 0.79 2.50
CA THR A 76 20.48 0.12 3.64
C THR A 76 20.67 -1.38 3.68
N LEU A 77 21.27 -2.00 2.65
CA LEU A 77 21.67 -3.40 2.72
C LEU A 77 22.58 -3.68 3.93
N ASP A 78 23.43 -2.74 4.30
CA ASP A 78 24.34 -2.85 5.46
C ASP A 78 23.58 -3.18 6.76
N LEU A 79 22.35 -2.67 6.90
CA LEU A 79 21.51 -2.84 8.10
C LEU A 79 20.90 -4.25 8.19
N ASP A 80 20.81 -4.96 7.07
CA ASP A 80 20.07 -6.23 6.96
C ASP A 80 20.95 -7.45 6.72
N ILE A 81 22.28 -7.31 6.63
CA ILE A 81 23.21 -8.44 6.44
C ILE A 81 23.00 -9.55 7.47
N GLU A 82 22.87 -9.22 8.76
CA GLU A 82 22.64 -10.21 9.82
C GLU A 82 21.25 -10.86 9.71
N ASN A 83 20.24 -10.10 9.30
CA ASN A 83 18.89 -10.63 9.07
C ASN A 83 18.87 -11.61 7.89
N ILE A 84 19.62 -11.32 6.82
CA ILE A 84 19.81 -12.24 5.71
C ILE A 84 20.52 -13.52 6.18
N LYS A 85 21.62 -13.41 6.94
CA LYS A 85 22.32 -14.60 7.49
C LYS A 85 21.38 -15.49 8.30
N LYS A 86 20.53 -14.88 9.12
CA LYS A 86 19.55 -15.57 9.98
C LYS A 86 18.47 -16.30 9.19
N HIS A 87 17.95 -15.71 8.11
CA HIS A 87 16.79 -16.25 7.39
C HIS A 87 17.09 -16.84 6.00
N LYS A 88 18.35 -16.84 5.53
CA LYS A 88 18.73 -17.28 4.18
C LYS A 88 18.26 -18.69 3.79
N GLN A 89 17.99 -19.57 4.74
CA GLN A 89 17.47 -20.91 4.45
C GLN A 89 15.97 -20.94 4.10
N LYS A 90 15.25 -19.85 4.37
CA LYS A 90 13.81 -19.71 4.09
C LYS A 90 13.51 -19.13 2.71
N VAL A 91 14.52 -18.57 2.05
CA VAL A 91 14.35 -17.77 0.82
C VAL A 91 15.34 -18.18 -0.26
N VAL A 92 14.93 -18.08 -1.51
CA VAL A 92 15.81 -18.10 -2.68
C VAL A 92 16.39 -16.70 -2.89
N ILE A 93 17.71 -16.56 -2.80
CA ILE A 93 18.39 -15.27 -2.91
C ILE A 93 18.79 -15.01 -4.36
N ILE A 94 18.28 -13.92 -4.92
CA ILE A 94 18.72 -13.33 -6.20
C ILE A 94 19.40 -12.01 -5.87
N CYS A 95 20.70 -11.88 -6.14
CA CYS A 95 21.39 -10.60 -5.94
C CYS A 95 21.72 -9.93 -7.27
N THR A 96 21.79 -8.59 -7.28
CA THR A 96 22.43 -7.87 -8.38
C THR A 96 23.94 -8.12 -8.36
N ASP A 97 24.61 -7.96 -9.49
CA ASP A 97 26.08 -7.99 -9.60
C ASP A 97 26.77 -7.09 -8.56
N SER A 98 26.27 -5.87 -8.37
CA SER A 98 26.79 -4.94 -7.36
C SER A 98 26.63 -5.41 -5.92
N ALA A 99 25.61 -6.19 -5.61
CA ALA A 99 25.36 -6.71 -4.27
C ALA A 99 26.12 -8.02 -3.98
N LEU A 100 26.78 -8.60 -4.99
CA LEU A 100 27.44 -9.89 -4.87
C LEU A 100 28.59 -9.88 -3.85
N ASN A 101 29.52 -8.93 -3.96
CA ASN A 101 30.67 -8.88 -3.04
C ASN A 101 30.26 -8.60 -1.57
N PRO A 102 29.37 -7.62 -1.27
CA PRO A 102 28.86 -7.42 0.09
C PRO A 102 28.29 -8.69 0.72
N LEU A 103 27.54 -9.49 -0.05
CA LEU A 103 26.99 -10.76 0.41
C LEU A 103 28.08 -11.83 0.61
N MET A 104 28.97 -12.01 -0.38
CA MET A 104 30.01 -13.03 -0.34
C MET A 104 31.00 -12.80 0.80
N LYS A 105 31.42 -11.56 1.04
CA LYS A 105 32.31 -11.17 2.16
C LYS A 105 31.69 -11.48 3.53
N ASN A 106 30.35 -11.46 3.60
CA ASN A 106 29.57 -11.83 4.77
C ASN A 106 29.17 -13.31 4.81
N GLY A 107 29.72 -14.18 3.97
CA GLY A 107 29.40 -15.61 3.97
C GLY A 107 27.94 -15.91 3.56
N ILE A 108 27.32 -14.99 2.82
CA ILE A 108 25.99 -15.17 2.22
C ILE A 108 26.21 -15.49 0.74
N LYS A 109 25.94 -16.74 0.37
CA LYS A 109 26.02 -17.18 -1.02
C LYS A 109 24.64 -17.05 -1.68
N PRO A 110 24.47 -16.22 -2.73
CA PRO A 110 23.21 -16.11 -3.44
C PRO A 110 22.93 -17.37 -4.27
N ASN A 111 21.65 -17.66 -4.54
CA ASN A 111 21.25 -18.73 -5.45
C ASN A 111 21.46 -18.30 -6.90
N PHE A 112 21.17 -17.04 -7.21
CA PHE A 112 21.36 -16.43 -8.53
C PHE A 112 22.03 -15.07 -8.39
N VAL A 113 22.91 -14.76 -9.34
CA VAL A 113 23.45 -13.41 -9.55
C VAL A 113 22.87 -12.91 -10.87
N PHE A 114 22.14 -11.79 -10.82
CA PHE A 114 21.59 -11.16 -12.02
C PHE A 114 22.50 -10.00 -12.43
N THR A 115 23.01 -10.05 -13.65
CA THR A 115 23.86 -8.99 -14.20
C THR A 115 23.31 -8.46 -15.52
N GLN A 116 23.32 -7.14 -15.65
CA GLN A 116 23.05 -6.48 -16.92
C GLN A 116 24.14 -5.51 -17.37
N ASN A 117 25.05 -5.09 -16.48
CA ASN A 117 26.08 -4.11 -16.80
C ASN A 117 27.04 -4.70 -17.83
N THR A 118 27.16 -4.07 -19.00
CA THR A 118 28.03 -4.52 -20.10
C THR A 118 29.36 -3.75 -20.15
N GLN A 119 29.58 -2.81 -19.24
CA GLN A 119 30.84 -2.06 -19.17
C GLN A 119 31.94 -2.93 -18.54
N GLU A 120 33.20 -2.63 -18.86
CA GLU A 120 34.36 -3.34 -18.31
C GLU A 120 34.40 -3.37 -16.77
N SER A 121 33.77 -2.38 -16.12
CA SER A 121 33.60 -2.32 -14.66
C SER A 121 32.89 -3.55 -14.06
N VAL A 122 32.10 -4.30 -14.85
CA VAL A 122 31.47 -5.55 -14.40
C VAL A 122 32.51 -6.62 -14.00
N LEU A 123 33.71 -6.59 -14.59
CA LEU A 123 34.78 -7.54 -14.26
C LEU A 123 35.21 -7.42 -12.79
N ASP A 124 35.20 -6.20 -12.25
CA ASP A 124 35.56 -5.94 -10.86
C ASP A 124 34.50 -6.51 -9.90
N LEU A 125 33.21 -6.47 -10.26
CA LEU A 125 32.10 -6.99 -9.44
C LEU A 125 32.16 -8.51 -9.22
N PHE A 126 32.85 -9.25 -10.09
CA PHE A 126 33.07 -10.69 -10.00
C PHE A 126 34.51 -11.05 -9.56
N SER A 127 35.17 -10.17 -8.79
CA SER A 127 36.53 -10.38 -8.28
C SER A 127 36.58 -10.63 -6.78
N GLY A 128 37.64 -11.28 -6.30
CA GLY A 128 37.88 -11.48 -4.86
C GLY A 128 37.25 -12.74 -4.24
N PHE A 129 36.51 -13.56 -5.00
CA PHE A 129 35.93 -14.82 -4.50
C PHE A 129 35.76 -15.88 -5.61
N PRO A 130 35.68 -17.18 -5.26
CA PRO A 130 35.40 -18.24 -6.22
C PRO A 130 33.99 -18.14 -6.82
N THR A 131 33.88 -18.29 -8.14
CA THR A 131 32.60 -18.19 -8.88
C THR A 131 32.00 -19.53 -9.30
N LYS A 132 32.73 -20.64 -9.12
CA LYS A 132 32.38 -21.97 -9.65
C LYS A 132 30.95 -22.42 -9.35
N ASP A 133 30.46 -22.10 -8.15
CA ASP A 133 29.18 -22.60 -7.67
C ASP A 133 28.05 -21.56 -7.73
N LEU A 134 28.26 -20.45 -8.44
CA LEU A 134 27.26 -19.42 -8.68
C LEU A 134 26.44 -19.77 -9.94
N LYS A 135 25.15 -19.40 -9.92
CA LYS A 135 24.33 -19.34 -11.14
C LYS A 135 24.25 -17.88 -11.57
N VAL A 136 24.77 -17.57 -12.74
CA VAL A 136 24.81 -16.20 -13.26
C VAL A 136 23.79 -16.08 -14.38
N VAL A 137 22.84 -15.17 -14.20
CA VAL A 137 21.86 -14.78 -15.22
C VAL A 137 22.40 -13.52 -15.88
N ALA A 138 22.82 -13.63 -17.13
CA ALA A 138 23.54 -12.60 -17.85
C ALA A 138 22.86 -12.28 -19.19
N ASN A 139 22.89 -11.02 -19.58
CA ASN A 139 22.56 -10.69 -20.96
C ASN A 139 23.66 -11.18 -21.92
N VAL A 140 23.29 -11.33 -23.19
CA VAL A 140 24.20 -11.81 -24.25
C VAL A 140 25.27 -10.81 -24.72
N PHE A 141 25.25 -9.57 -24.22
CA PHE A 141 26.14 -8.46 -24.63
C PHE A 141 27.28 -8.17 -23.64
N GLN A 142 27.48 -9.06 -22.66
CA GLN A 142 28.56 -8.95 -21.66
C GLN A 142 29.96 -9.02 -22.29
N PRO A 143 30.99 -8.38 -21.68
CA PRO A 143 32.37 -8.49 -22.16
C PRO A 143 32.87 -9.94 -22.17
N PRO A 144 33.57 -10.41 -23.21
CA PRO A 144 34.10 -11.78 -23.28
C PRO A 144 35.07 -12.10 -22.13
N GLU A 145 35.78 -11.09 -21.62
CA GLU A 145 36.69 -11.21 -20.48
C GLU A 145 35.97 -11.63 -19.20
N LEU A 146 34.68 -11.26 -19.05
CA LEU A 146 33.88 -11.66 -17.89
C LEU A 146 33.70 -13.17 -17.89
N PHE A 147 33.32 -13.75 -19.04
CA PHE A 147 33.09 -15.18 -19.16
C PHE A 147 34.38 -15.99 -19.16
N ALA A 148 35.50 -15.41 -19.61
CA ALA A 148 36.82 -16.01 -19.42
C ALA A 148 37.22 -16.07 -17.93
N LYS A 149 36.79 -15.09 -17.14
CA LYS A 149 37.12 -14.97 -15.71
C LYS A 149 36.26 -15.85 -14.81
N ILE A 150 34.95 -15.94 -15.07
CA ILE A 150 34.02 -16.67 -14.19
C ILE A 150 33.89 -18.15 -14.59
N LYS A 151 33.77 -19.03 -13.59
CA LYS A 151 33.56 -20.48 -13.79
C LYS A 151 32.15 -20.92 -13.40
N SER A 152 31.20 -19.99 -13.48
CA SER A 152 29.82 -20.13 -13.02
C SER A 152 28.96 -20.95 -13.99
N GLU A 153 27.80 -21.40 -13.52
CA GLU A 153 26.72 -21.88 -14.40
C GLU A 153 26.02 -20.67 -15.03
N LEU A 154 25.99 -20.59 -16.36
CA LEU A 154 25.50 -19.41 -17.10
C LEU A 154 24.10 -19.63 -17.68
N TYR A 155 23.25 -18.62 -17.53
CA TYR A 155 21.89 -18.55 -18.05
C TYR A 155 21.70 -17.26 -18.84
N PHE A 156 21.50 -17.37 -20.16
CA PHE A 156 21.47 -16.22 -21.05
C PHE A 156 20.06 -15.70 -21.34
N TYR A 157 19.96 -14.37 -21.48
CA TYR A 157 18.78 -13.68 -22.01
C TYR A 157 19.17 -12.55 -22.98
N ALA A 158 18.25 -12.18 -23.85
CA ALA A 158 18.37 -11.01 -24.71
C ALA A 158 17.57 -9.84 -24.09
N PRO A 159 18.19 -8.67 -23.83
CA PRO A 159 17.42 -7.50 -23.42
C PRO A 159 16.60 -7.01 -24.62
N PHE A 160 15.34 -6.68 -24.37
CA PHE A 160 14.39 -6.27 -25.41
C PHE A 160 13.85 -4.87 -25.14
N GLU A 161 13.82 -4.04 -26.18
CA GLU A 161 13.17 -2.73 -26.22
C GLU A 161 12.70 -2.48 -27.65
N ASP A 162 11.69 -1.63 -27.86
CA ASP A 162 11.22 -1.23 -29.19
C ASP A 162 12.21 -0.27 -29.88
N GLU A 163 13.34 -0.86 -30.27
CA GLU A 163 14.45 -0.22 -30.96
C GLU A 163 15.00 -1.10 -32.07
N THR A 164 15.33 -0.49 -33.21
CA THR A 164 15.62 -1.22 -34.46
C THR A 164 16.73 -2.26 -34.29
N VAL A 165 17.80 -1.90 -33.58
CA VAL A 165 18.96 -2.79 -33.36
C VAL A 165 18.56 -4.03 -32.54
N LEU A 166 17.84 -3.85 -31.43
CA LEU A 166 17.43 -4.96 -30.58
C LEU A 166 16.32 -5.78 -31.24
N ASN A 167 15.39 -5.15 -31.95
CA ASN A 167 14.36 -5.82 -32.76
C ASN A 167 15.00 -6.74 -33.80
N ASN A 168 15.98 -6.25 -34.57
CA ASN A 168 16.70 -7.05 -35.55
C ASN A 168 17.50 -8.19 -34.90
N PHE A 169 18.23 -7.90 -33.82
CA PHE A 169 19.00 -8.91 -33.09
C PHE A 169 18.11 -10.07 -32.63
N VAL A 170 16.96 -9.72 -32.06
CA VAL A 170 15.98 -10.67 -31.55
C VAL A 170 15.34 -11.51 -32.66
N GLN A 171 15.13 -10.93 -33.85
CA GLN A 171 14.66 -11.70 -35.02
C GLN A 171 15.70 -12.71 -35.51
N LEU A 172 16.99 -12.37 -35.41
CA LEU A 172 18.10 -13.26 -35.78
C LEU A 172 18.39 -14.34 -34.73
N THR A 173 18.01 -14.10 -33.47
CA THR A 173 18.27 -14.99 -32.32
C THR A 173 16.98 -15.42 -31.61
N PRO A 174 15.96 -15.94 -32.32
CA PRO A 174 14.63 -16.16 -31.75
C PRO A 174 14.61 -17.23 -30.64
N HIS A 175 15.64 -18.08 -30.57
CA HIS A 175 15.79 -19.11 -29.56
C HIS A 175 16.27 -18.57 -28.20
N ILE A 176 16.79 -17.34 -28.14
CA ILE A 176 17.24 -16.70 -26.89
C ILE A 176 16.05 -16.00 -26.24
N PRO A 177 15.68 -16.35 -24.99
CA PRO A 177 14.56 -15.71 -24.30
C PRO A 177 14.81 -14.23 -24.08
N LYS A 178 13.74 -13.44 -24.21
CA LYS A 178 13.78 -11.99 -24.14
C LYS A 178 13.33 -11.53 -22.76
N ILE A 179 13.99 -10.52 -22.22
CA ILE A 179 13.54 -9.81 -21.02
C ILE A 179 13.45 -8.33 -21.35
N LEU A 180 12.30 -7.71 -21.03
CA LEU A 180 12.08 -6.28 -21.24
C LEU A 180 13.18 -5.47 -20.54
N LYS A 181 13.93 -4.65 -21.28
CA LYS A 181 15.06 -3.88 -20.77
C LYS A 181 14.57 -2.77 -19.83
N LYS A 182 15.15 -2.70 -18.64
CA LYS A 182 14.94 -1.63 -17.66
C LYS A 182 16.30 -1.05 -17.20
N PRO A 183 16.38 0.25 -16.87
CA PRO A 183 17.66 0.87 -16.50
C PRO A 183 18.31 0.26 -15.25
N SER A 184 17.52 -0.18 -14.26
CA SER A 184 18.05 -0.73 -13.01
C SER A 184 18.15 -2.26 -13.03
N THR A 185 19.31 -2.78 -12.59
CA THR A 185 19.58 -4.23 -12.51
C THR A 185 18.63 -4.91 -11.53
N LEU A 186 18.24 -4.21 -10.47
CA LEU A 186 17.28 -4.72 -9.49
C LEU A 186 15.87 -4.88 -10.08
N VAL A 187 15.46 -3.95 -10.95
CA VAL A 187 14.17 -4.04 -11.65
C VAL A 187 14.16 -5.22 -12.63
N MET A 188 15.26 -5.43 -13.36
CA MET A 188 15.44 -6.61 -14.21
C MET A 188 15.44 -7.92 -13.41
N ALA A 189 16.12 -7.96 -12.26
CA ALA A 189 16.11 -9.10 -11.35
C ALA A 189 14.69 -9.39 -10.82
N TYR A 190 13.90 -8.35 -10.58
CA TYR A 190 12.49 -8.48 -10.23
C TYR A 190 11.64 -9.06 -11.37
N ILE A 191 11.81 -8.61 -12.62
CA ILE A 191 11.16 -9.24 -13.79
C ILE A 191 11.51 -10.72 -13.88
N PHE A 192 12.80 -11.04 -13.70
CA PHE A 192 13.30 -12.41 -13.71
C PHE A 192 12.64 -13.26 -12.61
N ALA A 193 12.56 -12.76 -11.37
CA ALA A 193 11.87 -13.44 -10.27
C ALA A 193 10.37 -13.67 -10.56
N ARG A 194 9.70 -12.71 -11.20
CA ARG A 194 8.29 -12.87 -11.63
C ARG A 194 8.14 -13.98 -12.66
N CYS A 195 9.04 -14.05 -13.64
CA CYS A 195 9.03 -15.12 -14.65
C CYS A 195 9.26 -16.51 -14.02
N MET A 196 9.99 -16.59 -12.90
CA MET A 196 10.20 -17.83 -12.13
C MET A 196 9.01 -18.22 -11.23
N LYS A 197 7.95 -17.40 -11.17
CA LYS A 197 6.72 -17.68 -10.41
C LYS A 197 6.96 -17.93 -8.91
N PHE A 198 7.84 -17.15 -8.28
CA PHE A 198 7.95 -17.14 -6.82
C PHE A 198 6.63 -16.73 -6.15
N ARG A 199 6.34 -17.32 -4.98
CA ARG A 199 5.11 -17.08 -4.21
C ARG A 199 5.10 -15.67 -3.63
N THR A 200 6.23 -15.28 -3.04
CA THR A 200 6.44 -13.95 -2.45
C THR A 200 7.84 -13.46 -2.80
N ILE A 201 7.97 -12.16 -3.04
CA ILE A 201 9.22 -11.48 -3.35
C ILE A 201 9.49 -10.41 -2.29
N TYR A 202 10.67 -10.46 -1.68
CA TYR A 202 11.19 -9.49 -0.73
C TYR A 202 12.29 -8.67 -1.39
N LEU A 203 12.31 -7.37 -1.18
CA LEU A 203 13.33 -6.47 -1.71
C LEU A 203 14.21 -5.93 -0.57
N LEU A 204 15.53 -6.12 -0.65
CA LEU A 204 16.52 -5.50 0.22
C LEU A 204 17.58 -4.78 -0.60
N GLY A 205 18.16 -3.71 -0.05
CA GLY A 205 19.04 -2.81 -0.79
C GLY A 205 18.37 -2.21 -2.04
N ALA A 206 17.04 -2.15 -2.05
CA ALA A 206 16.20 -1.57 -3.08
C ALA A 206 15.91 -0.09 -2.78
N ASP A 207 16.96 0.66 -2.45
CA ASP A 207 16.81 2.02 -1.93
C ASP A 207 16.44 3.02 -3.01
N PHE A 208 17.05 2.91 -4.19
CA PHE A 208 16.94 3.86 -5.31
C PHE A 208 17.27 5.32 -4.92
N CYS A 209 17.93 5.53 -3.80
CA CYS A 209 18.47 6.81 -3.34
C CYS A 209 19.81 6.54 -2.67
N PHE A 210 20.51 7.61 -2.31
CA PHE A 210 21.80 7.52 -1.64
C PHE A 210 21.73 8.12 -0.23
N GLU A 211 22.51 7.57 0.70
CA GLU A 211 22.57 8.04 2.09
C GLU A 211 23.25 9.41 2.15
N THR A 212 24.36 9.53 1.43
CA THR A 212 25.02 10.80 1.10
C THR A 212 25.45 10.77 -0.37
N PRO A 213 25.75 11.90 -1.02
CA PRO A 213 26.28 11.91 -2.39
C PRO A 213 27.52 11.01 -2.58
N GLU A 214 28.27 10.78 -1.50
CA GLU A 214 29.46 9.93 -1.47
C GLU A 214 29.12 8.45 -1.21
N LYS A 215 28.01 8.15 -0.52
CA LYS A 215 27.54 6.81 -0.16
C LYS A 215 26.27 6.42 -0.94
N VAL A 216 26.47 6.12 -2.23
CA VAL A 216 25.41 5.67 -3.16
C VAL A 216 25.09 4.18 -3.05
N TYR A 217 26.07 3.40 -2.61
CA TYR A 217 25.94 1.96 -2.43
C TYR A 217 26.25 1.57 -0.98
N CYS A 218 25.86 0.36 -0.60
CA CYS A 218 26.32 -0.25 0.65
C CYS A 218 27.84 -0.45 0.68
N ASN A 219 28.35 -0.82 1.85
CA ASN A 219 29.77 -1.10 2.00
C ASN A 219 30.18 -2.33 1.17
N ASP A 220 31.47 -2.37 0.79
CA ASP A 220 32.09 -3.48 0.08
C ASP A 220 31.63 -3.70 -1.37
N VAL A 221 30.96 -2.73 -2.00
CA VAL A 221 30.75 -2.75 -3.45
C VAL A 221 32.08 -2.45 -4.18
N LEU A 222 32.40 -3.24 -5.20
CA LEU A 222 33.72 -3.21 -5.87
C LEU A 222 33.86 -2.14 -6.97
N TYR A 223 33.04 -1.10 -6.97
CA TYR A 223 33.19 0.00 -7.93
C TYR A 223 34.40 0.87 -7.56
N LYS A 224 35.36 1.01 -8.48
CA LYS A 224 36.59 1.80 -8.27
C LYS A 224 36.36 3.31 -8.13
N ASN A 225 35.24 3.84 -8.63
CA ASN A 225 34.80 5.23 -8.47
C ASN A 225 33.27 5.30 -8.48
N ASN A 226 32.65 5.90 -7.46
CA ASN A 226 31.23 6.27 -7.47
C ASN A 226 31.03 7.37 -8.53
N SER A 227 30.83 6.93 -9.77
CA SER A 227 30.80 7.76 -10.98
C SER A 227 29.39 8.00 -11.48
N PHE A 228 28.38 7.79 -10.63
CA PHE A 228 27.02 8.10 -11.02
C PHE A 228 26.92 9.63 -11.17
N LYS A 229 26.80 10.07 -12.41
CA LYS A 229 26.63 11.47 -12.80
C LYS A 229 25.28 11.55 -13.48
N GLY A 230 24.39 12.33 -12.88
CA GLY A 230 23.04 12.53 -13.37
C GLY A 230 22.41 13.69 -12.63
N ASP A 231 21.26 14.14 -13.12
CA ASP A 231 20.48 15.16 -12.44
C ASP A 231 20.04 14.66 -11.07
N ILE A 232 20.29 15.44 -10.02
CA ILE A 232 19.82 15.11 -8.68
C ILE A 232 18.40 15.63 -8.51
N VAL A 233 17.53 14.77 -7.99
CA VAL A 233 16.17 15.09 -7.54
C VAL A 233 16.04 14.74 -6.05
N THR A 234 15.08 15.37 -5.38
CA THR A 234 14.87 15.21 -3.93
C THR A 234 13.46 14.68 -3.61
N PRO A 235 13.17 13.40 -3.88
CA PRO A 235 11.91 12.77 -3.48
C PRO A 235 11.84 12.53 -1.96
N GLU A 236 10.67 12.10 -1.51
CA GLU A 236 10.45 11.56 -0.17
C GLU A 236 10.72 10.05 -0.16
N ASP A 237 11.32 9.54 0.92
CA ASP A 237 11.49 8.11 1.16
C ASP A 237 10.28 7.48 1.90
N ILE A 238 10.42 6.23 2.33
CA ILE A 238 9.38 5.50 3.08
C ILE A 238 8.98 6.17 4.41
N PHE A 239 9.86 7.00 4.98
CA PHE A 239 9.65 7.71 6.24
C PHE A 239 9.27 9.17 6.03
N LEU A 240 8.99 9.57 4.78
CA LEU A 240 8.68 10.94 4.36
C LEU A 240 9.87 11.90 4.48
N GLU A 241 11.08 11.37 4.62
CA GLU A 241 12.27 12.20 4.67
C GLU A 241 12.71 12.56 3.25
N LYS A 242 13.10 13.82 3.06
CA LYS A 242 13.63 14.29 1.78
C LYS A 242 15.01 13.68 1.57
N THR A 243 15.09 12.71 0.68
CA THR A 243 16.35 12.07 0.30
C THR A 243 16.76 12.49 -1.11
N LYS A 244 18.06 12.43 -1.39
CA LYS A 244 18.58 12.76 -2.72
C LYS A 244 18.75 11.48 -3.54
N THR A 245 18.46 11.59 -4.82
CA THR A 245 18.67 10.51 -5.77
C THR A 245 18.99 11.06 -7.16
N TYR A 246 19.56 10.23 -8.02
CA TYR A 246 19.66 10.53 -9.45
C TYR A 246 18.30 10.34 -10.12
N ARG A 247 17.99 11.19 -11.10
CA ARG A 247 16.73 11.18 -11.85
C ARG A 247 16.43 9.79 -12.46
N GLU A 248 17.46 9.10 -12.92
CA GLU A 248 17.40 7.76 -13.50
C GLU A 248 16.98 6.69 -12.49
N LEU A 249 17.51 6.78 -11.25
CA LEU A 249 17.11 5.91 -10.16
C LEU A 249 15.68 6.21 -9.70
N PHE A 250 15.30 7.50 -9.62
CA PHE A 250 13.93 7.91 -9.35
C PHE A 250 12.94 7.30 -10.34
N TYR A 251 13.22 7.39 -11.64
CA TYR A 251 12.36 6.78 -12.65
C TYR A 251 12.35 5.25 -12.60
N SER A 252 13.47 4.62 -12.24
CA SER A 252 13.53 3.17 -12.03
C SER A 252 12.68 2.73 -10.83
N ALA A 253 12.66 3.51 -9.75
CA ALA A 253 11.81 3.26 -8.59
C ALA A 253 10.32 3.40 -8.95
N GLU A 254 9.96 4.45 -9.71
CA GLU A 254 8.58 4.63 -10.18
C GLU A 254 8.12 3.50 -11.12
N ASP A 255 9.00 3.02 -12.00
CA ASP A 255 8.70 1.94 -12.91
C ASP A 255 8.51 0.59 -12.18
N LEU A 256 9.39 0.28 -11.23
CA LEU A 256 9.24 -0.89 -10.38
C LEU A 256 7.95 -0.84 -9.55
N PHE A 257 7.64 0.33 -8.99
CA PHE A 257 6.38 0.54 -8.27
C PHE A 257 5.15 0.22 -9.14
N ARG A 258 5.14 0.70 -10.40
CA ARG A 258 4.05 0.44 -11.35
C ARG A 258 3.86 -1.05 -11.59
N MET A 259 4.95 -1.76 -11.86
CA MET A 259 4.90 -3.22 -12.06
C MET A 259 4.33 -3.93 -10.84
N ILE A 260 4.80 -3.58 -9.64
CA ILE A 260 4.35 -4.21 -8.40
C ILE A 260 2.86 -3.95 -8.17
N VAL A 261 2.38 -2.72 -8.31
CA VAL A 261 0.96 -2.40 -8.07
C VAL A 261 0.03 -3.10 -9.06
N MET A 262 0.46 -3.23 -10.31
CA MET A 262 -0.36 -3.83 -11.36
C MET A 262 -0.41 -5.36 -11.25
N GLU A 263 0.71 -6.00 -10.92
CA GLU A 263 0.85 -7.45 -11.11
C GLU A 263 1.00 -8.25 -9.82
N SER A 264 1.60 -7.68 -8.77
CA SER A 264 1.96 -8.43 -7.56
C SER A 264 1.86 -7.64 -6.25
N PRO A 265 0.86 -6.77 -6.03
CA PRO A 265 0.80 -5.91 -4.86
C PRO A 265 0.64 -6.71 -3.55
N ASP A 266 0.11 -7.93 -3.60
CA ASP A 266 -0.10 -8.78 -2.41
C ASP A 266 1.10 -9.71 -2.12
N SER A 267 2.05 -9.82 -3.05
CA SER A 267 3.15 -10.80 -2.99
C SER A 267 4.52 -10.16 -3.16
N THR A 268 4.62 -8.83 -3.09
CA THR A 268 5.91 -8.12 -3.09
C THR A 268 5.99 -7.20 -1.89
N PHE A 269 7.08 -7.31 -1.15
CA PHE A 269 7.34 -6.55 0.06
C PHE A 269 8.67 -5.81 -0.11
N ASN A 270 8.65 -4.52 0.19
CA ASN A 270 9.88 -3.76 0.30
C ASN A 270 10.36 -3.83 1.75
N CYS A 271 11.61 -4.24 1.95
CA CYS A 271 12.22 -4.37 3.27
C CYS A 271 13.38 -3.39 3.47
N SER A 272 13.71 -2.58 2.47
CA SER A 272 14.74 -1.54 2.55
C SER A 272 14.30 -0.35 3.41
N GLN A 273 15.20 0.21 4.22
CA GLN A 273 14.84 1.19 5.25
C GLN A 273 14.84 2.65 4.76
N ASN A 274 15.62 3.05 3.75
CA ASN A 274 15.64 4.46 3.27
C ASN A 274 15.12 4.56 1.84
N SER A 275 14.30 3.61 1.43
CA SER A 275 13.96 3.42 0.04
C SER A 275 12.99 4.49 -0.48
N ILE A 276 13.24 5.03 -1.68
CA ILE A 276 12.25 5.81 -2.44
C ILE A 276 11.29 4.94 -3.26
N LEU A 277 11.42 3.61 -3.18
CA LEU A 277 10.34 2.68 -3.53
C LEU A 277 9.31 2.62 -2.39
N TYR A 278 8.76 3.78 -2.02
CA TYR A 278 8.01 3.97 -0.77
C TYR A 278 6.57 3.44 -0.75
N ASN A 279 6.19 2.67 -1.79
CA ASN A 279 4.80 2.36 -2.09
C ASN A 279 4.54 0.87 -2.31
N VAL A 280 5.30 0.03 -1.62
CA VAL A 280 5.22 -1.43 -1.75
C VAL A 280 5.23 -1.97 -0.34
N ASN A 281 4.19 -2.74 0.05
CA ASN A 281 3.97 -3.31 1.39
C ASN A 281 5.25 -3.34 2.25
N TRP A 282 5.51 -2.25 2.96
CA TRP A 282 6.82 -2.08 3.58
C TRP A 282 6.84 -2.74 4.95
N LEU A 283 7.82 -3.60 5.18
CA LEU A 283 8.02 -4.30 6.45
C LEU A 283 9.50 -4.63 6.66
N PHE A 284 9.98 -4.55 7.89
CA PHE A 284 11.31 -5.05 8.24
C PHE A 284 11.47 -6.54 7.86
N PHE A 285 12.61 -6.88 7.27
CA PHE A 285 12.85 -8.24 6.78
C PHE A 285 12.80 -9.29 7.89
N ASP A 286 13.44 -9.03 9.04
CA ASP A 286 13.40 -9.95 10.19
C ASP A 286 11.98 -10.19 10.69
N GLU A 287 11.14 -9.14 10.72
CA GLU A 287 9.76 -9.23 11.19
C GLU A 287 8.88 -10.06 10.27
N ILE A 288 8.92 -9.83 8.95
CA ILE A 288 8.11 -10.64 8.03
C ILE A 288 8.57 -12.10 7.99
N MET A 289 9.87 -12.36 8.12
CA MET A 289 10.42 -13.72 8.21
C MET A 289 10.07 -14.44 9.52
N LYS A 290 9.81 -13.71 10.62
CA LYS A 290 9.25 -14.27 11.86
C LYS A 290 7.76 -14.58 11.73
N ARG A 291 6.98 -13.70 11.09
CA ARG A 291 5.52 -13.84 10.93
C ARG A 291 5.12 -15.05 10.08
N GLN A 292 5.96 -15.51 9.16
CA GLN A 292 5.73 -16.80 8.49
C GLN A 292 5.66 -17.99 9.47
N ALA A 293 6.12 -17.84 10.73
CA ALA A 293 6.01 -18.86 11.77
C ALA A 293 4.77 -18.68 12.68
N THR A 294 4.04 -17.56 12.61
CA THR A 294 2.92 -17.26 13.52
C THR A 294 1.80 -16.53 12.80
N THR A 295 0.63 -17.16 12.72
CA THR A 295 -0.60 -16.52 12.23
C THR A 295 -0.97 -15.32 13.09
N LYS A 296 -1.09 -14.16 12.44
CA LYS A 296 -1.78 -12.93 12.85
C LYS A 296 -1.22 -12.22 14.10
N SER A 297 -0.35 -11.24 13.87
CA SER A 297 -0.23 -10.07 14.75
C SER A 297 -0.23 -8.78 13.91
N ASN A 298 -0.77 -7.73 14.54
CA ASN A 298 -1.34 -6.58 13.89
C ASN A 298 -0.28 -5.51 13.58
N VAL A 299 -0.23 -4.97 12.36
CA VAL A 299 0.83 -4.02 11.95
C VAL A 299 0.73 -2.68 12.70
N PHE A 300 -0.47 -2.26 13.10
CA PHE A 300 -0.68 -1.03 13.86
C PHE A 300 -0.02 -1.02 15.26
N GLU A 301 0.39 -2.17 15.81
CA GLU A 301 1.11 -2.22 17.09
C GLU A 301 2.53 -1.62 16.99
N PHE A 302 3.14 -1.64 15.81
CA PHE A 302 4.48 -1.10 15.58
C PHE A 302 4.46 0.38 15.21
N ALA A 303 3.31 0.89 14.76
CA ALA A 303 3.08 2.30 14.49
C ALA A 303 2.62 3.04 15.76
N GLN A 304 3.16 2.67 16.94
CA GLN A 304 3.04 3.52 18.13
C GLN A 304 3.81 4.81 17.87
N VAL A 305 3.13 5.78 17.29
CA VAL A 305 3.52 7.18 17.35
C VAL A 305 3.33 7.59 18.81
N LEU A 306 4.41 7.60 19.56
CA LEU A 306 4.47 8.31 20.83
C LEU A 306 4.28 9.80 20.51
N SER A 307 3.06 10.32 20.72
CA SER A 307 2.77 11.74 20.56
C SER A 307 2.58 12.41 21.92
N PRO A 308 3.22 13.55 22.15
CA PRO A 308 2.71 14.60 23.00
C PRO A 308 2.09 15.73 22.15
N ILE A 309 0.80 15.58 21.78
CA ILE A 309 -0.21 16.64 21.56
C ILE A 309 -0.04 17.59 20.34
N GLY A 310 -0.96 17.53 19.34
CA GLY A 310 -1.24 18.60 18.35
C GLY A 310 -2.06 18.16 17.11
N ASP A 311 -2.60 19.11 16.32
CA ASP A 311 -3.25 18.84 15.00
C ASP A 311 -2.25 18.29 13.96
N GLU A 312 -0.96 18.65 14.09
CA GLU A 312 0.14 18.11 13.28
C GLU A 312 0.28 16.58 13.41
N ASP A 313 -0.02 16.02 14.59
CA ASP A 313 0.09 14.58 14.83
C ASP A 313 -0.99 13.79 14.08
N VAL A 314 -2.21 14.33 13.97
CA VAL A 314 -3.29 13.75 13.16
C VAL A 314 -2.90 13.78 11.69
N MET A 315 -2.34 14.90 11.22
CA MET A 315 -1.84 15.01 9.86
C MET A 315 -0.75 13.96 9.60
N ARG A 316 0.21 13.82 10.52
CA ARG A 316 1.29 12.83 10.42
C ARG A 316 0.78 11.40 10.44
N MET A 317 -0.16 11.06 11.32
CA MET A 317 -0.78 9.73 11.40
C MET A 317 -1.56 9.38 10.13
N ASN A 318 -2.35 10.32 9.62
CA ASN A 318 -3.05 10.16 8.35
C ASN A 318 -2.07 9.99 7.18
N GLU A 319 -0.97 10.73 7.20
CA GLU A 319 0.07 10.64 6.17
C GLU A 319 0.77 9.28 6.19
N LEU A 320 1.17 8.79 7.37
CA LEU A 320 1.72 7.45 7.56
C LEU A 320 0.73 6.37 7.09
N THR A 321 -0.56 6.52 7.39
CA THR A 321 -1.61 5.59 6.96
C THR A 321 -1.77 5.59 5.44
N LEU A 322 -1.89 6.77 4.83
CA LEU A 322 -1.97 6.93 3.37
C LEU A 322 -0.74 6.35 2.68
N ASN A 323 0.44 6.49 3.26
CA ASN A 323 1.67 5.93 2.74
C ASN A 323 1.70 4.42 2.83
N TYR A 324 1.38 3.87 4.00
CA TYR A 324 1.35 2.41 4.21
C TYR A 324 0.38 1.73 3.23
N PHE A 325 -0.82 2.28 3.08
CA PHE A 325 -1.83 1.72 2.19
C PHE A 325 -1.71 2.17 0.75
N LYS A 326 -0.71 2.97 0.38
CA LYS A 326 -0.64 3.61 -0.93
C LYS A 326 -0.72 2.65 -2.11
N ALA A 327 -0.02 1.52 -2.05
CA ALA A 327 -0.06 0.49 -3.08
C ALA A 327 -1.49 -0.05 -3.25
N GLN A 328 -2.12 -0.33 -2.12
CA GLN A 328 -3.46 -0.89 -2.03
C GLN A 328 -4.53 0.13 -2.44
N ILE A 329 -4.37 1.40 -2.07
CA ILE A 329 -5.19 2.53 -2.53
C ILE A 329 -5.08 2.66 -4.04
N SER A 330 -3.86 2.66 -4.58
CA SER A 330 -3.61 2.80 -6.02
C SER A 330 -4.26 1.66 -6.80
N ARG A 331 -4.07 0.42 -6.33
CA ARG A 331 -4.73 -0.75 -6.91
C ARG A 331 -6.25 -0.64 -6.82
N SER A 332 -6.78 -0.20 -5.69
CA SER A 332 -8.23 -0.08 -5.49
C SER A 332 -8.81 0.98 -6.42
N MET A 333 -8.15 2.13 -6.56
CA MET A 333 -8.51 3.15 -7.55
C MET A 333 -8.55 2.57 -8.96
N LEU A 334 -7.52 1.83 -9.38
CA LEU A 334 -7.48 1.22 -10.71
C LEU A 334 -8.53 0.12 -10.92
N LYS A 335 -8.77 -0.74 -9.93
CA LYS A 335 -9.77 -1.81 -10.01
C LYS A 335 -11.20 -1.29 -9.98
N ASN A 336 -11.43 -0.16 -9.33
CA ASN A 336 -12.75 0.43 -9.18
C ASN A 336 -13.10 1.42 -10.30
N VAL A 337 -12.19 1.73 -11.24
CA VAL A 337 -12.45 2.65 -12.36
C VAL A 337 -13.77 2.36 -13.06
N GLY A 338 -14.04 1.09 -13.37
CA GLY A 338 -15.28 0.70 -14.04
C GLY A 338 -16.55 1.00 -13.23
N ARG A 339 -16.47 1.12 -11.90
CA ARG A 339 -17.58 1.58 -11.03
C ARG A 339 -17.61 3.10 -10.94
N TYR A 340 -16.48 3.77 -10.78
CA TYR A 340 -16.42 5.24 -10.65
C TYR A 340 -17.12 5.98 -11.79
N VAL A 341 -16.97 5.47 -13.02
CA VAL A 341 -17.56 6.07 -14.23
C VAL A 341 -19.08 5.89 -14.30
N LYS A 342 -19.64 4.87 -13.65
CA LYS A 342 -21.06 4.49 -13.74
C LYS A 342 -21.89 4.97 -12.55
N GLU A 343 -21.24 5.14 -11.41
CA GLU A 343 -21.87 5.44 -10.13
C GLU A 343 -21.99 6.94 -9.89
N ARG A 344 -22.72 7.30 -8.84
CA ARG A 344 -23.00 8.69 -8.49
C ARG A 344 -21.88 9.25 -7.61
N ASN A 345 -21.99 10.51 -7.22
CA ASN A 345 -21.02 11.16 -6.36
C ASN A 345 -21.69 11.85 -5.17
N VAL A 346 -20.96 11.97 -4.06
CA VAL A 346 -21.50 12.53 -2.80
C VAL A 346 -22.02 13.96 -2.95
N GLY A 347 -21.55 14.71 -3.96
CA GLY A 347 -22.00 16.07 -4.26
C GLY A 347 -23.49 16.14 -4.56
N GLU A 348 -24.09 15.06 -5.07
CA GLU A 348 -25.55 15.01 -5.27
C GLU A 348 -26.35 15.03 -3.97
N TRP A 349 -25.76 14.64 -2.84
CA TRP A 349 -26.38 14.80 -1.52
C TRP A 349 -26.03 16.14 -0.91
N LEU A 350 -24.75 16.54 -0.98
CA LEU A 350 -24.29 17.82 -0.42
C LEU A 350 -24.98 19.03 -1.07
N ASN A 351 -25.29 18.97 -2.37
CA ASN A 351 -25.94 20.07 -3.08
C ASN A 351 -27.45 20.18 -2.81
N ARG A 352 -28.03 19.36 -1.92
CA ARG A 352 -29.47 19.32 -1.61
C ARG A 352 -29.81 19.97 -0.27
N HIS A 353 -29.11 21.03 0.11
CA HIS A 353 -29.32 21.73 1.38
C HIS A 353 -30.79 22.03 1.70
N GLU A 354 -31.54 22.55 0.73
CA GLU A 354 -32.96 22.88 0.88
C GLU A 354 -33.84 21.66 1.20
N ASP A 355 -33.44 20.46 0.77
CA ASP A 355 -34.19 19.22 1.03
C ASP A 355 -34.00 18.69 2.46
N PHE A 356 -32.96 19.15 3.16
CA PHE A 356 -32.53 18.66 4.48
C PHE A 356 -32.69 19.69 5.60
N LYS A 357 -32.81 20.99 5.29
CA LYS A 357 -32.87 22.10 6.27
C LYS A 357 -33.91 21.96 7.38
N ASP A 358 -35.02 21.28 7.10
CA ASP A 358 -36.12 21.06 8.05
C ASP A 358 -36.16 19.62 8.61
N LYS A 359 -35.19 18.79 8.23
CA LYS A 359 -35.11 17.37 8.63
C LYS A 359 -34.12 17.16 9.76
N TYR A 360 -34.34 16.08 10.50
CA TYR A 360 -33.46 15.62 11.57
C TYR A 360 -32.62 14.45 11.09
N CYS A 361 -31.35 14.42 11.48
CA CYS A 361 -30.44 13.32 11.16
C CYS A 361 -29.97 12.63 12.45
N VAL A 362 -29.85 11.30 12.41
CA VAL A 362 -29.12 10.53 13.42
C VAL A 362 -27.90 9.92 12.75
N VAL A 363 -26.71 10.22 13.25
CA VAL A 363 -25.45 9.59 12.82
C VAL A 363 -25.06 8.50 13.82
N CYS A 364 -24.98 7.27 13.33
CA CYS A 364 -24.70 6.06 14.11
C CYS A 364 -23.27 5.56 13.83
N GLY A 365 -22.37 5.72 14.79
CA GLY A 365 -21.12 4.95 14.84
C GLY A 365 -21.34 3.51 15.32
N ALA A 366 -20.27 2.76 15.54
CA ALA A 366 -20.33 1.35 15.97
C ALA A 366 -20.04 1.13 17.47
N GLY A 367 -19.92 2.20 18.25
CA GLY A 367 -19.68 2.16 19.69
C GLY A 367 -20.86 1.63 20.51
N PRO A 368 -20.62 1.18 21.75
CA PRO A 368 -21.64 0.61 22.64
C PRO A 368 -22.94 1.42 22.75
N SER A 369 -22.90 2.75 22.74
CA SER A 369 -24.11 3.57 22.93
C SER A 369 -25.13 3.49 21.79
N LEU A 370 -24.75 2.92 20.64
CA LEU A 370 -25.72 2.54 19.62
C LEU A 370 -26.69 1.47 20.17
N GLN A 371 -26.16 0.47 20.88
CA GLN A 371 -26.95 -0.65 21.39
C GLN A 371 -27.97 -0.19 22.44
N ASP A 372 -27.60 0.78 23.28
CA ASP A 372 -28.47 1.35 24.32
C ASP A 372 -29.69 2.05 23.71
N ASN A 373 -29.53 2.62 22.52
CA ASN A 373 -30.52 3.47 21.87
C ASN A 373 -31.26 2.79 20.69
N ILE A 374 -30.89 1.56 20.32
CA ILE A 374 -31.31 0.95 19.05
C ILE A 374 -32.82 0.70 18.95
N GLU A 375 -33.45 0.24 20.04
CA GLU A 375 -34.90 -0.02 20.06
C GLU A 375 -35.69 1.29 20.00
N LEU A 376 -35.18 2.33 20.65
CA LEU A 376 -35.79 3.66 20.58
C LEU A 376 -35.62 4.26 19.18
N LEU A 377 -34.45 4.09 18.55
CA LEU A 377 -34.20 4.54 17.19
C LEU A 377 -35.14 3.81 16.21
N LYS A 378 -35.36 2.51 16.41
CA LYS A 378 -36.32 1.73 15.63
C LYS A 378 -37.74 2.28 15.77
N LYS A 379 -38.17 2.59 17.00
CA LYS A 379 -39.50 3.16 17.27
C LYS A 379 -39.71 4.51 16.57
N TYR A 380 -38.68 5.36 16.53
CA TYR A 380 -38.77 6.71 15.95
C TYR A 380 -38.10 6.83 14.56
N ARG A 381 -37.86 5.72 13.86
CA ARG A 381 -37.08 5.67 12.61
C ARG A 381 -37.58 6.62 11.53
N ASP A 382 -38.89 6.78 11.41
CA ASP A 382 -39.53 7.62 10.40
C ASP A 382 -39.32 9.13 10.63
N ARG A 383 -38.85 9.53 11.81
CA ARG A 383 -38.55 10.94 12.15
C ARG A 383 -37.15 11.37 11.69
N PHE A 384 -36.29 10.43 11.34
CA PHE A 384 -34.88 10.69 11.10
C PHE A 384 -34.42 10.22 9.73
N THR A 385 -33.51 10.99 9.14
CA THR A 385 -32.55 10.42 8.18
C THR A 385 -31.45 9.74 9.00
N VAL A 386 -31.29 8.43 8.83
CA VAL A 386 -30.33 7.62 9.60
C VAL A 386 -29.09 7.37 8.77
N PHE A 387 -27.97 7.94 9.20
CA PHE A 387 -26.67 7.69 8.62
C PHE A 387 -25.85 6.76 9.51
N GLY A 388 -25.12 5.84 8.89
CA GLY A 388 -24.22 4.92 9.57
C GLY A 388 -22.78 5.02 9.04
N VAL A 389 -21.93 4.19 9.61
CA VAL A 389 -20.60 3.87 9.09
C VAL A 389 -20.58 2.39 8.74
N ASP A 390 -19.59 1.95 7.99
CA ASP A 390 -19.41 0.54 7.65
C ASP A 390 -19.57 -0.41 8.86
N ALA A 391 -18.93 -0.12 9.99
CA ALA A 391 -19.01 -0.94 11.20
C ALA A 391 -20.40 -0.95 11.88
N SER A 392 -21.25 0.06 11.64
CA SER A 392 -22.58 0.17 12.24
C SER A 392 -23.71 -0.38 11.35
N LEU A 393 -23.41 -0.74 10.10
CA LEU A 393 -24.38 -1.32 9.17
C LEU A 393 -25.06 -2.56 9.75
N MET A 394 -24.29 -3.57 10.18
CA MET A 394 -24.85 -4.84 10.65
C MET A 394 -25.61 -4.72 11.98
N PRO A 395 -25.14 -3.95 12.99
CA PRO A 395 -25.94 -3.63 14.16
C PRO A 395 -27.32 -3.06 13.83
N LEU A 396 -27.37 -2.03 12.97
CA LEU A 396 -28.62 -1.39 12.54
C LEU A 396 -29.51 -2.38 11.77
N TYR A 397 -28.95 -3.05 10.76
CA TYR A 397 -29.69 -3.95 9.88
C TYR A 397 -30.32 -5.11 10.65
N LYS A 398 -29.59 -5.74 11.58
CA LYS A 398 -30.12 -6.83 12.41
C LYS A 398 -31.19 -6.38 13.41
N ALA A 399 -31.21 -5.11 13.81
CA ALA A 399 -32.29 -4.55 14.59
C ALA A 399 -33.54 -4.23 13.75
N GLY A 400 -33.47 -4.38 12.42
CA GLY A 400 -34.54 -4.02 11.48
C GLY A 400 -34.53 -2.53 11.11
N ILE A 401 -33.38 -1.86 11.22
CA ILE A 401 -33.19 -0.48 10.81
C ILE A 401 -32.29 -0.48 9.57
N GLU A 402 -32.84 -0.18 8.39
CA GLU A 402 -32.02 0.12 7.22
C GLU A 402 -31.59 1.60 7.26
N PRO A 403 -30.28 1.90 7.37
CA PRO A 403 -29.80 3.27 7.27
C PRO A 403 -30.03 3.82 5.85
N ASP A 404 -30.22 5.12 5.73
CA ASP A 404 -30.37 5.79 4.44
C ASP A 404 -29.03 5.86 3.69
N ALA A 405 -27.94 6.04 4.43
CA ALA A 405 -26.59 5.94 3.88
C ALA A 405 -25.60 5.42 4.92
N ILE A 406 -24.54 4.76 4.45
CA ILE A 406 -23.36 4.43 5.26
C ILE A 406 -22.10 5.01 4.62
N LEU A 407 -21.11 5.34 5.44
CA LEU A 407 -19.79 5.81 4.97
C LEU A 407 -18.71 4.73 5.17
N THR A 408 -17.86 4.57 4.17
CA THR A 408 -16.62 3.78 4.28
C THR A 408 -15.44 4.53 3.62
N ILE A 409 -14.27 4.42 4.24
CA ILE A 409 -13.05 5.12 3.79
C ILE A 409 -11.88 4.15 3.63
N ASP A 410 -11.92 3.00 4.30
CA ASP A 410 -10.72 2.22 4.55
C ASP A 410 -10.13 1.53 3.30
N PRO A 411 -8.80 1.62 3.13
CA PRO A 411 -8.08 0.89 2.08
C PRO A 411 -7.90 -0.60 2.41
N CYS A 412 -8.28 -1.04 3.60
CA CYS A 412 -8.30 -2.44 4.02
C CYS A 412 -9.48 -3.20 3.42
N ASN A 413 -9.34 -4.51 3.25
CA ASN A 413 -10.44 -5.34 2.76
C ASN A 413 -11.57 -5.49 3.80
N LEU A 414 -12.52 -4.56 3.78
CA LEU A 414 -13.73 -4.57 4.60
C LEU A 414 -14.93 -5.27 3.94
N SER A 415 -14.73 -6.09 2.90
CA SER A 415 -15.85 -6.79 2.22
C SER A 415 -16.79 -7.56 3.15
N ARG A 416 -16.26 -8.07 4.26
CA ARG A 416 -17.05 -8.77 5.30
C ARG A 416 -18.08 -7.88 5.99
N PHE A 417 -17.90 -6.58 6.01
CA PHE A 417 -18.85 -5.64 6.60
C PHE A 417 -20.14 -5.57 5.79
N PHE A 418 -20.04 -5.87 4.48
CA PHE A 418 -21.15 -5.78 3.52
C PHE A 418 -21.73 -7.13 3.12
N HIS A 419 -21.06 -8.24 3.42
CA HIS A 419 -21.41 -9.58 2.91
C HIS A 419 -22.82 -10.04 3.33
N ASP A 420 -23.19 -9.78 4.58
CA ASP A 420 -24.46 -10.24 5.16
C ASP A 420 -25.58 -9.17 5.05
N TYR A 421 -25.32 -8.07 4.33
CA TYR A 421 -26.33 -7.05 4.05
C TYR A 421 -27.06 -7.38 2.74
N HIS A 422 -28.38 -7.57 2.83
CA HIS A 422 -29.23 -7.92 1.69
C HIS A 422 -30.32 -6.87 1.41
N GLY A 423 -30.28 -5.73 2.09
CA GLY A 423 -31.19 -4.61 1.84
C GLY A 423 -30.88 -3.90 0.52
N ASN A 424 -31.84 -3.16 0.00
CA ASN A 424 -31.73 -2.43 -1.27
C ASN A 424 -31.88 -0.90 -1.12
N HIS A 425 -32.12 -0.42 0.10
CA HIS A 425 -32.38 0.99 0.38
C HIS A 425 -31.09 1.78 0.65
N THR A 426 -30.18 1.23 1.45
CA THR A 426 -28.99 1.95 1.91
C THR A 426 -28.08 2.33 0.74
N ALA A 427 -27.66 3.60 0.72
CA ALA A 427 -26.60 4.11 -0.15
C ALA A 427 -25.21 3.93 0.50
N LEU A 428 -24.17 3.74 -0.32
CA LEU A 428 -22.77 3.75 0.16
C LEU A 428 -22.08 5.05 -0.24
N PHE A 429 -21.66 5.83 0.74
CA PHE A 429 -20.71 6.91 0.55
C PHE A 429 -19.30 6.30 0.65
N ALA A 430 -18.55 6.33 -0.44
CA ALA A 430 -17.25 5.68 -0.51
C ALA A 430 -16.16 6.64 -0.97
N SER A 431 -15.04 6.63 -0.24
CA SER A 431 -13.81 7.22 -0.74
C SER A 431 -13.33 6.44 -1.97
N VAL A 432 -12.70 7.11 -2.94
CA VAL A 432 -11.96 6.40 -3.99
C VAL A 432 -10.79 5.57 -3.45
N HIS A 433 -10.37 5.79 -2.21
CA HIS A 433 -9.36 4.98 -1.53
C HIS A 433 -9.90 3.65 -0.98
N THR A 434 -11.23 3.47 -0.92
CA THR A 434 -11.86 2.26 -0.37
C THR A 434 -11.43 1.01 -1.14
N HIS A 435 -11.11 -0.05 -0.40
CA HIS A 435 -10.63 -1.31 -0.97
C HIS A 435 -11.59 -1.89 -2.03
N TYR A 436 -11.06 -2.30 -3.19
CA TYR A 436 -11.87 -2.78 -4.32
C TYR A 436 -12.83 -3.94 -3.99
N LYS A 437 -12.41 -4.92 -3.19
CA LYS A 437 -13.30 -6.00 -2.71
C LYS A 437 -14.50 -5.52 -1.90
N ALA A 438 -14.37 -4.39 -1.17
CA ALA A 438 -15.48 -3.82 -0.42
C ALA A 438 -16.50 -3.18 -1.39
N ILE A 439 -15.99 -2.47 -2.40
CA ILE A 439 -16.80 -1.93 -3.51
C ILE A 439 -17.47 -3.04 -4.33
N GLU A 440 -16.79 -4.16 -4.56
CA GLU A 440 -17.32 -5.35 -5.25
C GLU A 440 -18.44 -6.04 -4.46
N ALA A 441 -18.29 -6.10 -3.13
CA ALA A 441 -19.28 -6.67 -2.23
C ALA A 441 -20.57 -5.83 -2.20
N TRP A 442 -20.46 -4.50 -2.32
CA TRP A 442 -21.61 -3.61 -2.31
C TRP A 442 -22.42 -3.63 -3.61
N LYS A 443 -23.70 -4.02 -3.50
CA LYS A 443 -24.61 -4.17 -4.66
C LYS A 443 -25.51 -2.97 -4.92
N ASN A 444 -25.70 -2.10 -3.93
CA ASN A 444 -26.55 -0.91 -4.06
C ASN A 444 -25.77 0.26 -4.68
N LYS A 445 -26.45 1.41 -4.78
CA LYS A 445 -25.86 2.65 -5.31
C LYS A 445 -24.64 3.06 -4.49
N ILE A 446 -23.60 3.51 -5.20
CA ILE A 446 -22.42 4.10 -4.58
C ILE A 446 -22.34 5.58 -4.95
N TYR A 447 -21.95 6.38 -3.97
CA TYR A 447 -21.68 7.79 -4.11
C TYR A 447 -20.22 8.00 -3.77
N PHE A 448 -19.39 8.12 -4.81
CA PHE A 448 -17.96 8.29 -4.62
C PHE A 448 -17.58 9.73 -4.30
N TYR A 449 -16.49 9.90 -3.57
CA TYR A 449 -15.82 11.18 -3.39
C TYR A 449 -14.31 11.02 -3.34
N TYR A 450 -13.61 12.12 -3.60
CA TYR A 450 -12.16 12.17 -3.56
C TYR A 450 -11.69 12.75 -2.22
N PRO A 451 -10.98 12.00 -1.37
CA PRO A 451 -10.45 12.55 -0.13
C PRO A 451 -9.27 13.50 -0.38
N THR A 452 -9.29 14.68 0.20
CA THR A 452 -8.17 15.65 0.17
C THR A 452 -7.38 15.63 1.49
N PRO A 453 -6.09 16.05 1.50
CA PRO A 453 -5.29 16.53 0.36
C PRO A 453 -4.83 15.40 -0.58
N MET A 454 -4.63 15.75 -1.86
CA MET A 454 -4.13 14.83 -2.87
C MET A 454 -2.61 14.67 -2.80
N LYS A 455 -2.14 13.43 -3.00
CA LYS A 455 -0.70 13.16 -3.18
C LYS A 455 -0.33 13.12 -4.66
N ARG A 456 0.91 13.47 -5.01
CA ARG A 456 1.37 13.62 -6.41
C ARG A 456 1.10 12.40 -7.30
N HIS A 457 1.30 11.19 -6.77
CA HIS A 457 1.03 9.94 -7.50
C HIS A 457 -0.47 9.75 -7.83
N GLN A 458 -1.36 10.29 -7.00
CA GLN A 458 -2.79 10.23 -7.24
C GLN A 458 -3.21 11.13 -8.39
N LEU A 459 -2.57 12.30 -8.53
CA LEU A 459 -2.79 13.20 -9.68
C LEU A 459 -2.49 12.50 -11.01
N TRP A 460 -1.44 11.67 -11.04
CA TRP A 460 -1.14 10.85 -12.21
C TRP A 460 -2.23 9.79 -12.44
N MET A 461 -2.70 9.09 -11.41
CA MET A 461 -3.81 8.13 -11.57
C MET A 461 -5.09 8.81 -12.04
N LEU A 462 -5.38 10.03 -11.56
CA LEU A 462 -6.49 10.84 -12.06
C LEU A 462 -6.37 11.13 -13.56
N ALA A 463 -5.16 11.45 -14.03
CA ALA A 463 -4.92 11.71 -15.45
C ALA A 463 -5.17 10.48 -16.34
N LEU A 464 -5.19 9.27 -15.79
CA LEU A 464 -5.50 8.04 -16.51
C LEU A 464 -7.00 7.79 -16.69
N ILE A 465 -7.86 8.49 -15.92
CA ILE A 465 -9.29 8.19 -15.85
C ILE A 465 -10.05 9.44 -16.29
N LYS A 466 -10.40 9.46 -17.58
CA LYS A 466 -10.90 10.63 -18.31
C LYS A 466 -12.17 11.25 -17.70
N GLU A 467 -12.97 10.49 -16.94
CA GLU A 467 -14.22 10.94 -16.32
C GLU A 467 -14.12 11.32 -14.82
N TYR A 468 -12.92 11.34 -14.22
CA TYR A 468 -12.75 11.70 -12.79
C TYR A 468 -13.08 13.17 -12.47
N SER A 469 -13.24 14.02 -13.48
CA SER A 469 -13.55 15.45 -13.31
C SER A 469 -14.85 15.74 -12.57
N ASN A 470 -15.71 14.74 -12.39
CA ASN A 470 -17.04 14.90 -11.79
C ASN A 470 -17.13 14.46 -10.32
N LEU A 471 -16.04 13.97 -9.72
CA LEU A 471 -16.04 13.60 -8.30
C LEU A 471 -15.77 14.83 -7.41
N PRO A 472 -16.56 15.05 -6.35
CA PRO A 472 -16.31 16.12 -5.40
C PRO A 472 -15.05 15.80 -4.60
N PHE A 473 -14.20 16.82 -4.45
CA PHE A 473 -13.07 16.79 -3.54
C PHE A 473 -13.58 17.15 -2.15
N ILE A 474 -13.45 16.22 -1.22
CA ILE A 474 -13.96 16.36 0.14
C ILE A 474 -12.81 16.11 1.09
N LEU A 475 -12.68 16.93 2.13
CA LEU A 475 -11.75 16.69 3.22
C LEU A 475 -12.43 15.72 4.20
N PRO A 476 -12.10 14.40 4.19
CA PRO A 476 -12.59 13.52 5.24
C PRO A 476 -11.96 13.94 6.57
N PHE A 477 -12.65 13.63 7.66
CA PHE A 477 -12.10 13.84 8.98
C PHE A 477 -11.34 12.61 9.47
N ASN A 478 -10.89 12.63 10.71
CA ASN A 478 -10.00 11.63 11.29
C ASN A 478 -10.57 10.19 11.41
N ASN A 479 -11.89 9.99 11.28
CA ASN A 479 -12.53 8.67 11.21
C ASN A 479 -13.87 8.73 10.45
N CYS A 480 -14.46 7.57 10.13
CA CYS A 480 -15.74 7.47 9.41
C CYS A 480 -16.89 8.17 10.14
N GLY A 481 -17.00 8.02 11.47
CA GLY A 481 -18.09 8.62 12.25
C GLY A 481 -18.05 10.14 12.21
N SER A 482 -16.88 10.73 12.51
CA SER A 482 -16.67 12.17 12.42
C SER A 482 -16.86 12.72 11.00
N THR A 483 -16.44 11.96 9.97
CA THR A 483 -16.65 12.36 8.57
C THR A 483 -18.13 12.36 8.21
N MET A 484 -18.91 11.39 8.69
CA MET A 484 -20.35 11.36 8.45
C MET A 484 -21.09 12.49 9.19
N ILE A 485 -20.65 12.87 10.40
CA ILE A 485 -21.16 14.08 11.10
C ILE A 485 -20.91 15.32 10.24
N LEU A 486 -19.71 15.47 9.69
CA LEU A 486 -19.38 16.58 8.80
C LEU A 486 -20.28 16.56 7.56
N PHE A 487 -20.49 15.40 6.94
CA PHE A 487 -21.38 15.29 5.77
C PHE A 487 -22.81 15.69 6.11
N ALA A 488 -23.35 15.26 7.25
CA ALA A 488 -24.69 15.68 7.69
C ALA A 488 -24.75 17.20 7.93
N HIS A 489 -23.74 17.79 8.55
CA HIS A 489 -23.70 19.24 8.73
C HIS A 489 -23.64 19.99 7.39
N GLU A 490 -22.77 19.56 6.49
CA GLU A 490 -22.63 20.12 5.15
C GLU A 490 -23.84 19.81 4.26
N MET A 491 -24.72 18.85 4.59
CA MET A 491 -26.02 18.70 3.94
C MET A 491 -27.07 19.69 4.47
N GLY A 492 -26.79 20.41 5.56
CA GLY A 492 -27.67 21.42 6.11
C GLY A 492 -28.80 20.89 6.99
N PHE A 493 -28.70 19.70 7.58
CA PHE A 493 -29.73 19.19 8.50
C PHE A 493 -30.04 20.16 9.65
N LYS A 494 -31.32 20.24 10.04
CA LYS A 494 -31.80 21.10 11.12
C LYS A 494 -31.09 20.82 12.44
N GLU A 495 -30.98 19.54 12.78
CA GLU A 495 -30.32 19.03 13.96
C GLU A 495 -29.80 17.62 13.69
N ILE A 496 -28.63 17.31 14.25
CA ILE A 496 -27.86 16.09 14.04
C ILE A 496 -27.61 15.47 15.40
N ALA A 497 -28.33 14.40 15.70
CA ALA A 497 -28.11 13.58 16.88
C ALA A 497 -27.02 12.54 16.60
N ILE A 498 -26.07 12.35 17.52
CA ILE A 498 -25.00 11.37 17.36
C ILE A 498 -25.07 10.28 18.43
N MET A 499 -24.91 9.02 18.01
CA MET A 499 -24.84 7.84 18.89
C MET A 499 -23.85 6.81 18.33
N GLY A 500 -23.32 5.93 19.18
CA GLY A 500 -22.29 4.96 18.79
C GLY A 500 -20.95 5.60 18.40
N ILE A 501 -20.74 6.89 18.67
CA ILE A 501 -19.48 7.61 18.44
C ILE A 501 -18.88 7.91 19.81
N ASP A 502 -18.47 6.85 20.51
CA ASP A 502 -18.21 6.93 21.96
C ASP A 502 -16.79 7.36 22.32
N PHE A 503 -15.83 7.10 21.42
CA PHE A 503 -14.39 7.29 21.63
C PHE A 503 -13.90 6.72 22.98
N SER A 504 -14.50 5.61 23.41
CA SER A 504 -14.21 4.96 24.69
C SER A 504 -14.69 3.52 24.68
N TYR A 505 -14.15 2.73 25.61
CA TYR A 505 -14.54 1.35 25.88
C TYR A 505 -15.68 1.32 26.90
N THR A 506 -16.85 1.82 26.52
CA THR A 506 -18.02 1.91 27.42
C THR A 506 -18.55 0.51 27.77
N GLY A 507 -18.82 0.26 29.06
CA GLY A 507 -19.31 -1.05 29.54
C GLY A 507 -18.34 -2.20 29.25
N ASP A 508 -17.04 -1.89 29.27
CA ASP A 508 -15.93 -2.80 28.93
C ASP A 508 -15.95 -3.32 27.48
N LYS A 509 -16.61 -2.61 26.57
CA LYS A 509 -16.76 -2.99 25.16
C LYS A 509 -16.28 -1.89 24.23
N MET A 510 -15.60 -2.29 23.16
CA MET A 510 -15.19 -1.37 22.09
C MET A 510 -16.31 -1.08 21.08
N TYR A 511 -17.17 -2.06 20.81
CA TYR A 511 -18.21 -1.96 19.79
C TYR A 511 -19.56 -2.49 20.28
N ALA A 512 -20.64 -2.04 19.63
CA ALA A 512 -21.99 -2.57 19.77
C ALA A 512 -22.06 -4.07 19.41
N ASN A 513 -23.13 -4.74 19.88
CA ASN A 513 -23.37 -6.13 19.52
C ASN A 513 -23.57 -6.26 18.00
N ASN A 514 -23.12 -7.37 17.43
CA ASN A 514 -23.14 -7.63 15.98
C ASN A 514 -22.33 -6.67 15.10
N ALA A 515 -21.60 -5.71 15.67
CA ALA A 515 -20.63 -4.94 14.91
C ALA A 515 -19.54 -5.90 14.39
N VAL A 516 -19.28 -5.83 13.09
CA VAL A 516 -18.17 -6.58 12.51
C VAL A 516 -16.90 -5.92 13.02
N SER A 517 -16.24 -6.60 13.96
CA SER A 517 -15.01 -6.09 14.57
C SER A 517 -13.85 -6.27 13.60
N GLU A 518 -12.95 -5.29 13.59
CA GLU A 518 -11.70 -5.34 12.83
C GLU A 518 -10.82 -6.56 13.20
N SER A 519 -11.00 -7.13 14.40
CA SER A 519 -10.38 -8.39 14.84
C SER A 519 -10.68 -9.58 13.91
N ILE A 520 -11.86 -9.60 13.28
CA ILE A 520 -12.24 -10.62 12.29
C ILE A 520 -11.40 -10.48 11.01
N ILE A 521 -10.86 -9.29 10.76
CA ILE A 521 -10.02 -8.94 9.60
C ILE A 521 -8.52 -9.02 9.97
N GLY A 522 -8.18 -9.37 11.21
CA GLY A 522 -6.80 -9.49 11.70
C GLY A 522 -6.33 -8.30 12.51
N PHE A 523 -7.20 -7.32 12.80
CA PHE A 523 -6.87 -6.19 13.64
C PHE A 523 -7.11 -6.46 15.12
N GLY A 524 -6.13 -7.08 15.78
CA GLY A 524 -6.09 -7.23 17.23
C GLY A 524 -7.18 -8.15 17.81
N GLU A 525 -7.19 -8.27 19.14
CA GLU A 525 -8.22 -9.00 19.88
C GLU A 525 -9.43 -8.08 20.13
N LYS A 526 -10.66 -8.56 19.88
CA LYS A 526 -11.88 -7.82 20.19
C LYS A 526 -11.99 -7.60 21.70
N VAL A 527 -11.96 -6.33 22.13
CA VAL A 527 -12.20 -5.94 23.53
C VAL A 527 -13.71 -5.86 23.77
N ASP A 528 -14.24 -6.85 24.49
CA ASP A 528 -15.67 -7.01 24.77
C ASP A 528 -15.99 -7.42 26.22
N ASN A 529 -14.98 -7.42 27.08
CA ASN A 529 -15.11 -7.71 28.50
C ASN A 529 -13.96 -7.10 29.32
N LYS A 530 -14.14 -7.10 30.64
CA LYS A 530 -13.21 -6.53 31.61
C LYS A 530 -11.83 -7.20 31.63
N GLU A 531 -11.77 -8.52 31.55
CA GLU A 531 -10.50 -9.28 31.54
C GLU A 531 -9.62 -8.87 30.35
N LYS A 532 -10.24 -8.68 29.18
CA LYS A 532 -9.55 -8.21 27.98
C LYS A 532 -9.11 -6.74 28.09
N ILE A 533 -9.87 -5.87 28.74
CA ILE A 533 -9.41 -4.52 29.04
C ILE A 533 -8.18 -4.57 29.93
N GLU A 534 -8.22 -5.34 31.01
CA GLU A 534 -7.11 -5.47 31.97
C GLU A 534 -5.84 -5.98 31.29
N LYS A 535 -5.96 -6.99 30.42
CA LYS A 535 -4.86 -7.52 29.60
C LYS A 535 -4.23 -6.46 28.67
N HIS A 536 -5.03 -5.49 28.23
CA HIS A 536 -4.61 -4.48 27.26
C HIS A 536 -4.28 -3.12 27.86
N LEU A 537 -4.42 -2.93 29.18
CA LEU A 537 -4.10 -1.68 29.89
C LEU A 537 -2.73 -1.13 29.47
N ASN A 538 -1.69 -1.96 29.58
CA ASN A 538 -0.32 -1.56 29.24
C ASN A 538 -0.05 -1.60 27.73
N LYS A 539 -0.66 -2.55 27.01
CA LYS A 539 -0.40 -2.77 25.58
C LYS A 539 -0.92 -1.64 24.70
N TYR A 540 -2.12 -1.13 24.99
CA TYR A 540 -2.74 -0.02 24.26
C TYR A 540 -2.70 1.31 25.01
N GLY A 541 -2.03 1.35 26.17
CA GLY A 541 -1.92 2.56 26.98
C GLY A 541 -3.28 3.13 27.37
N LEU A 542 -4.21 2.28 27.80
CA LEU A 542 -5.57 2.68 28.12
C LEU A 542 -5.60 3.62 29.33
N GLN A 543 -6.35 4.72 29.21
CA GLN A 543 -6.47 5.77 30.21
C GLN A 543 -7.92 5.89 30.67
N LYS A 544 -8.12 6.19 31.96
CA LYS A 544 -9.44 6.48 32.50
C LYS A 544 -9.85 7.91 32.17
N VAL A 545 -11.06 8.07 31.64
CA VAL A 545 -11.68 9.36 31.31
C VAL A 545 -13.14 9.37 31.75
N ILE A 546 -13.75 10.57 31.77
CA ILE A 546 -15.14 10.76 32.14
C ILE A 546 -15.98 10.98 30.88
N ASN A 547 -17.06 10.22 30.72
CA ASN A 547 -18.00 10.40 29.60
C ASN A 547 -19.04 11.50 29.89
N CYS A 548 -19.91 11.80 28.92
CA CYS A 548 -20.96 12.81 29.04
C CYS A 548 -22.02 12.51 30.12
N LYS A 549 -22.09 11.26 30.63
CA LYS A 549 -22.95 10.87 31.76
C LYS A 549 -22.27 11.03 33.12
N GLY A 550 -20.98 11.39 33.17
CA GLY A 550 -20.20 11.45 34.40
C GLY A 550 -19.59 10.11 34.83
N GLU A 551 -19.65 9.08 33.97
CA GLU A 551 -19.15 7.73 34.27
C GLU A 551 -17.66 7.64 33.93
N THR A 552 -16.91 6.85 34.73
CA THR A 552 -15.51 6.56 34.42
C THR A 552 -15.42 5.42 33.41
N VAL A 553 -14.80 5.70 32.26
CA VAL A 553 -14.60 4.74 31.16
C VAL A 553 -13.13 4.71 30.74
N TYR A 554 -12.72 3.67 30.02
CA TYR A 554 -11.40 3.61 29.41
C TYR A 554 -11.40 4.22 28.00
N SER A 555 -10.30 4.83 27.59
CA SER A 555 -10.04 5.29 26.22
C SER A 555 -8.55 5.11 25.89
N ASP A 556 -8.18 5.21 24.63
CA ASP A 556 -6.79 5.12 24.15
C ASP A 556 -6.35 6.41 23.44
N ALA A 557 -5.06 6.52 23.14
CA ALA A 557 -4.53 7.72 22.49
C ALA A 557 -5.25 8.07 21.16
N PRO A 558 -5.50 7.13 20.22
CA PRO A 558 -6.28 7.40 19.01
C PRO A 558 -7.68 7.97 19.29
N PHE A 559 -8.46 7.36 20.18
CA PHE A 559 -9.81 7.84 20.52
C PHE A 559 -9.80 9.22 21.19
N LEU A 560 -8.85 9.48 22.08
CA LEU A 560 -8.70 10.80 22.70
C LEU A 560 -8.36 11.88 21.68
N ILE A 561 -7.48 11.56 20.73
CA ILE A 561 -7.17 12.43 19.59
C ILE A 561 -8.43 12.66 18.76
N TYR A 562 -9.18 11.60 18.43
CA TYR A 562 -10.37 11.71 17.62
C TYR A 562 -11.44 12.61 18.24
N ALA A 563 -11.71 12.43 19.53
CA ALA A 563 -12.64 13.23 20.29
C ALA A 563 -12.22 14.71 20.31
N LYS A 564 -10.96 14.99 20.67
CA LYS A 564 -10.43 16.35 20.78
C LYS A 564 -10.47 17.10 19.43
N THR A 565 -10.06 16.46 18.34
CA THR A 565 -10.08 17.13 17.02
C THR A 565 -11.52 17.39 16.58
N LEU A 566 -12.46 16.48 16.84
CA LEU A 566 -13.88 16.69 16.51
C LEU A 566 -14.47 17.86 17.33
N GLU A 567 -14.19 17.93 18.63
CA GLU A 567 -14.57 19.07 19.47
C GLU A 567 -14.02 20.39 18.93
N ASN A 568 -12.73 20.42 18.55
CA ASN A 568 -12.11 21.60 17.95
C ASN A 568 -12.79 22.02 16.65
N LEU A 569 -13.15 21.06 15.78
CA LEU A 569 -13.86 21.33 14.53
C LEU A 569 -15.25 21.93 14.81
N ILE A 570 -16.02 21.30 15.69
CA ILE A 570 -17.38 21.74 16.06
C ILE A 570 -17.34 23.17 16.62
N ASN A 571 -16.38 23.45 17.51
CA ASN A 571 -16.23 24.76 18.14
C ASN A 571 -15.74 25.82 17.14
N SER A 572 -14.72 25.53 16.34
CA SER A 572 -14.14 26.48 15.38
C SER A 572 -15.11 26.87 14.27
N ARG A 573 -15.94 25.93 13.81
CA ARG A 573 -16.98 26.17 12.81
C ARG A 573 -18.33 26.58 13.40
N LYS A 574 -18.45 26.67 14.73
CA LYS A 574 -19.70 27.01 15.44
C LYS A 574 -20.88 26.11 15.00
N MET A 575 -20.64 24.81 14.93
CA MET A 575 -21.64 23.82 14.52
C MET A 575 -22.63 23.58 15.67
N THR A 576 -23.63 24.47 15.81
CA THR A 576 -24.60 24.44 16.92
C THR A 576 -25.71 23.41 16.76
N ASN A 577 -25.81 22.78 15.59
CA ASN A 577 -26.86 21.82 15.26
C ASN A 577 -26.49 20.37 15.62
N ILE A 578 -25.42 20.13 16.38
CA ILE A 578 -24.97 18.78 16.75
C ILE A 578 -25.25 18.53 18.24
N ILE A 579 -25.91 17.41 18.54
CA ILE A 579 -26.22 16.97 19.90
C ILE A 579 -25.77 15.53 20.12
N ASN A 580 -25.03 15.28 21.20
CA ASN A 580 -24.70 13.93 21.62
C ASN A 580 -25.92 13.29 22.30
N VAL A 581 -26.36 12.14 21.81
CA VAL A 581 -27.42 11.33 22.44
C VAL A 581 -26.94 9.94 22.89
N GLY A 582 -25.65 9.66 22.70
CA GLY A 582 -24.96 8.46 23.17
C GLY A 582 -24.21 8.70 24.49
N THR A 583 -23.18 7.89 24.74
CA THR A 583 -22.37 7.94 25.98
C THR A 583 -20.93 8.36 25.69
N SER A 584 -20.74 9.20 24.69
CA SER A 584 -19.40 9.61 24.26
C SER A 584 -18.65 10.42 25.30
N ILE A 585 -17.32 10.48 25.14
CA ILE A 585 -16.44 11.37 25.91
C ILE A 585 -16.40 12.81 25.35
N LEU A 586 -17.20 13.13 24.33
CA LEU A 586 -17.21 14.44 23.69
C LEU A 586 -17.79 15.51 24.61
N LYS A 587 -17.12 16.66 24.64
CA LYS A 587 -17.52 17.89 25.34
C LYS A 587 -18.41 18.76 24.45
N ILE A 588 -19.52 18.20 24.00
CA ILE A 588 -20.55 18.89 23.21
C ILE A 588 -21.91 18.78 23.94
N PRO A 589 -22.96 19.55 23.56
CA PRO A 589 -24.28 19.44 24.18
C PRO A 589 -24.78 18.00 24.23
N TYR A 590 -25.24 17.56 25.40
CA TYR A 590 -25.69 16.18 25.66
C TYR A 590 -27.17 16.12 26.03
N MET A 591 -27.88 15.30 25.25
CA MET A 591 -29.28 14.88 25.28
C MET A 591 -29.52 13.37 25.50
N PRO A 592 -29.94 12.81 26.65
CA PRO A 592 -30.38 11.40 26.66
C PRO A 592 -31.41 11.16 25.54
N PHE A 593 -31.25 10.08 24.75
CA PHE A 593 -32.03 9.93 23.52
C PHE A 593 -33.55 9.83 23.77
N ASP A 594 -33.96 9.26 24.91
CA ASP A 594 -35.37 9.20 25.33
C ASP A 594 -35.97 10.59 25.59
N GLN A 595 -35.18 11.53 26.10
CA GLN A 595 -35.59 12.93 26.28
C GLN A 595 -35.56 13.69 24.95
N TYR A 596 -34.57 13.38 24.11
CA TYR A 596 -34.44 13.98 22.79
C TYR A 596 -35.67 13.68 21.91
N VAL A 597 -36.09 12.41 21.84
CA VAL A 597 -37.22 12.02 20.98
C VAL A 597 -38.57 12.49 21.51
N LYS A 598 -38.72 12.71 22.82
CA LYS A 598 -39.96 13.25 23.41
C LYS A 598 -40.31 14.64 22.88
N ARG A 599 -39.33 15.39 22.35
CA ARG A 599 -39.54 16.69 21.68
C ARG A 599 -40.38 16.58 20.40
N PHE A 600 -40.54 15.37 19.85
CA PHE A 600 -41.35 15.10 18.66
C PHE A 600 -42.76 14.57 18.98
N ASP A 601 -43.00 14.21 20.24
CA ASP A 601 -44.31 13.75 20.74
C ASP A 601 -45.14 14.91 21.32
N SER A 602 -44.53 16.09 21.52
CA SER A 602 -45.15 17.38 21.83
C SER A 602 -45.48 18.16 20.56
#